data_AF-A0A8K0CQL6-F1
#
_entry.id   AF-A0A8K0CQL6-F1
#
_cell.length_a   1.000
_cell.length_b   1.000
_cell.length_c   1.000
_cell.angle_alpha   90.00
_cell.angle_beta   90.00
_cell.angle_gamma   90.00
#
_symmetry.space_group_name_H-M   'P 1'
#
loop_
_entity.id
_entity.type
_entity.pdbx_description
1 polymer ?
#
loop_
_entity_poly.entity_id
_entity_poly.type
_entity_poly.pdbx_seq_one_letter_code
_entity_poly.pdbx_strand_id
1 'polypeptide(L)'
;MFILGLCLSITIIYVQGKCNGGCNEPILLYEDLGCKPVFGSSDDCCPAQYDCSHIEHRAKLNAEVCYFHGKTYNPGKSINDDEVYGNCKVGCTCSKKQSGNMGFTCAAIDCPYDPSLKPGCHFKYELDKCCNVGQVCEPFNASCKVDGKTYHEGEQFSPSNIKCTKCVCQTGFKGKYEAPFCMKISCMQEVDRQKEIMSFCAPSYISINNCCPFNWIC
;
A
#
# COMPACT_ATOMS: atom_id res chain seq x y z
N MET A 1 5.41 32.25 -58.23
CA MET A 1 6.48 31.43 -57.62
C MET A 1 5.89 30.83 -56.35
N PHE A 2 5.37 29.61 -56.43
CA PHE A 2 4.71 28.90 -55.32
C PHE A 2 5.78 28.19 -54.49
N ILE A 3 5.83 28.45 -53.18
CA ILE A 3 6.60 27.64 -52.23
C ILE A 3 5.58 26.91 -51.36
N LEU A 4 5.33 25.63 -51.69
CA LEU A 4 4.60 24.72 -50.82
C LEU A 4 5.52 24.34 -49.63
N GLY A 5 5.21 24.85 -48.45
CA GLY A 5 5.80 24.38 -47.20
C GLY A 5 5.14 23.07 -46.75
N LEU A 6 5.88 21.97 -46.82
CA LEU A 6 5.48 20.69 -46.22
C LEU A 6 5.68 20.75 -44.70
N CYS A 7 4.58 20.90 -43.96
CA CYS A 7 4.56 20.66 -42.51
C CYS A 7 4.64 19.14 -42.26
N LEU A 8 5.79 18.64 -41.85
CA LEU A 8 5.91 17.29 -41.28
C LEU A 8 5.24 17.27 -39.90
N SER A 9 4.01 16.76 -39.85
CA SER A 9 3.33 16.41 -38.61
C SER A 9 3.98 15.16 -38.01
N ILE A 10 4.75 15.32 -36.93
CA ILE A 10 5.28 14.21 -36.14
C ILE A 10 4.12 13.63 -35.31
N THR A 11 3.50 12.57 -35.80
CA THR A 11 2.58 11.74 -35.00
C THR A 11 3.37 10.97 -33.96
N ILE A 12 3.32 11.41 -32.71
CA ILE A 12 3.80 10.64 -31.56
C ILE A 12 2.83 9.48 -31.35
N ILE A 13 3.19 8.30 -31.84
CA ILE A 13 2.47 7.07 -31.55
C ILE A 13 2.85 6.67 -30.12
N TYR A 14 1.99 6.99 -29.15
CA TYR A 14 2.07 6.36 -27.84
C TYR A 14 1.67 4.89 -28.01
N VAL A 15 2.65 4.01 -28.15
CA VAL A 15 2.44 2.57 -27.98
C VAL A 15 2.21 2.36 -26.48
N GLN A 16 0.95 2.35 -26.06
CA GLN A 16 0.58 1.79 -24.78
C GLN A 16 0.84 0.28 -24.87
N GLY A 17 1.99 -0.16 -24.36
CA GLY A 17 2.26 -1.58 -24.14
C GLY A 17 1.07 -2.21 -23.42
N LYS A 18 0.44 -3.23 -24.03
CA LYS A 18 -0.69 -3.95 -23.45
C LYS A 18 -0.20 -4.83 -22.31
N CYS A 19 -0.07 -4.25 -21.12
CA CYS A 19 0.23 -5.00 -19.91
C CYS A 19 -1.05 -5.67 -19.39
N ASN A 20 -1.34 -6.89 -19.88
CA ASN A 20 -2.41 -7.72 -19.33
C ASN A 20 -1.88 -8.52 -18.12
N GLY A 21 -2.28 -8.15 -16.90
CA GLY A 21 -2.05 -8.97 -15.69
C GLY A 21 -1.12 -8.41 -14.61
N GLY A 22 -0.49 -7.25 -14.84
CA GLY A 22 0.43 -6.65 -13.87
C GLY A 22 1.70 -7.49 -13.63
N CYS A 23 2.47 -7.13 -12.59
CA CYS A 23 3.67 -7.87 -12.20
C CYS A 23 3.32 -9.01 -11.24
N ASN A 24 3.91 -10.18 -11.47
CA ASN A 24 3.60 -11.38 -10.71
C ASN A 24 4.35 -11.41 -9.38
N GLU A 25 5.50 -10.75 -9.31
CA GLU A 25 6.41 -10.66 -8.18
C GLU A 25 5.89 -9.73 -7.07
N PRO A 26 6.24 -9.99 -5.80
CA PRO A 26 5.86 -9.14 -4.68
C PRO A 26 6.72 -7.87 -4.65
N ILE A 27 6.31 -6.87 -5.42
CA ILE A 27 7.04 -5.59 -5.56
C ILE A 27 6.63 -4.53 -4.54
N LEU A 28 5.49 -4.71 -3.85
CA LEU A 28 4.88 -3.68 -3.00
C LEU A 28 5.83 -3.18 -1.90
N LEU A 29 6.64 -4.06 -1.31
CA LEU A 29 7.61 -3.67 -0.30
C LEU A 29 8.53 -2.55 -0.79
N TYR A 30 9.06 -2.67 -2.00
CA TYR A 30 10.00 -1.70 -2.54
C TYR A 30 9.33 -0.37 -2.85
N GLU A 31 8.07 -0.42 -3.31
CA GLU A 31 7.23 0.78 -3.49
C GLU A 31 6.94 1.48 -2.16
N ASP A 32 6.58 0.71 -1.12
CA ASP A 32 6.30 1.17 0.26
C ASP A 32 7.56 1.80 0.91
N LEU A 33 8.75 1.26 0.62
CA LEU A 33 10.05 1.81 1.04
C LEU A 33 10.47 3.08 0.27
N GLY A 34 9.74 3.41 -0.80
CA GLY A 34 10.05 4.53 -1.70
C GLY A 34 11.23 4.25 -2.65
N CYS A 35 11.56 2.99 -2.91
CA CYS A 35 12.54 2.62 -3.93
C CYS A 35 12.01 2.90 -5.33
N LYS A 36 12.92 3.24 -6.24
CA LYS A 36 12.55 3.61 -7.61
C LYS A 36 12.63 2.40 -8.53
N PRO A 37 11.60 2.10 -9.32
CA PRO A 37 11.65 1.01 -10.29
C PRO A 37 12.67 1.32 -11.40
N VAL A 38 13.44 0.32 -11.81
CA VAL A 38 14.38 0.37 -12.93
C VAL A 38 13.95 -0.68 -13.96
N PHE A 39 13.63 -0.23 -15.16
CA PHE A 39 13.17 -1.07 -16.27
C PHE A 39 14.35 -1.39 -17.20
N GLY A 40 14.36 -2.60 -17.78
CA GLY A 40 15.41 -3.01 -18.71
C GLY A 40 15.21 -2.40 -20.10
N SER A 41 13.95 -2.22 -20.51
CA SER A 41 13.54 -1.56 -21.74
C SER A 41 12.34 -0.62 -21.49
N SER A 42 12.05 0.28 -22.42
CA SER A 42 10.89 1.18 -22.34
C SER A 42 9.54 0.46 -22.44
N ASP A 43 9.55 -0.77 -22.96
CA ASP A 43 8.35 -1.56 -23.24
C ASP A 43 8.08 -2.59 -22.13
N ASP A 44 8.95 -2.68 -21.13
CA ASP A 44 8.81 -3.59 -20.00
C ASP A 44 7.65 -3.14 -19.09
N CYS A 45 6.70 -4.03 -18.84
CA CYS A 45 5.60 -3.78 -17.90
C CYS A 45 6.05 -3.80 -16.43
N CYS A 46 7.16 -4.49 -16.15
CA CYS A 46 7.63 -4.75 -14.80
C CYS A 46 9.08 -4.33 -14.64
N PRO A 47 9.44 -3.73 -13.50
CA PRO A 47 10.82 -3.36 -13.24
C PRO A 47 11.70 -4.61 -13.15
N ALA A 48 12.88 -4.53 -13.77
CA ALA A 48 13.90 -5.56 -13.64
C ALA A 48 14.55 -5.53 -12.25
N GLN A 49 14.61 -4.34 -11.62
CA GLN A 49 15.14 -4.14 -10.27
C GLN A 49 14.58 -2.85 -9.65
N TYR A 50 14.86 -2.63 -8.37
CA TYR A 50 14.53 -1.39 -7.66
C TYR A 50 15.80 -0.73 -7.14
N ASP A 51 15.95 0.58 -7.40
CA ASP A 51 16.97 1.41 -6.80
C ASP A 51 16.52 1.83 -5.38
N CYS A 52 17.17 1.23 -4.39
CA CYS A 52 16.99 1.51 -2.96
C CYS A 52 18.23 2.19 -2.34
N SER A 53 19.09 2.83 -3.15
CA SER A 53 20.34 3.46 -2.68
C SER A 53 20.12 4.50 -1.56
N HIS A 54 18.94 5.13 -1.51
CA HIS A 54 18.58 6.06 -0.43
C HIS A 54 18.53 5.38 0.95
N ILE A 55 18.32 4.06 1.02
CA ILE A 55 18.33 3.31 2.29
C ILE A 55 19.73 3.29 2.89
N GLU A 56 20.80 3.30 2.09
CA GLU A 56 22.18 3.35 2.61
C GLU A 56 22.45 4.59 3.45
N HIS A 57 21.89 5.73 3.04
CA HIS A 57 21.98 6.94 3.84
C HIS A 57 21.17 6.80 5.14
N ARG A 58 19.97 6.23 5.08
CA ARG A 58 19.12 6.01 6.27
C ARG A 58 19.79 5.05 7.26
N ALA A 59 20.44 4.01 6.77
CA ALA A 59 21.12 2.98 7.58
C ALA A 59 22.24 3.60 8.43
N LYS A 60 22.95 4.62 7.94
CA LYS A 60 23.97 5.34 8.71
C LYS A 60 23.40 6.10 9.92
N LEU A 61 22.13 6.47 9.85
CA LEU A 61 21.42 7.27 10.86
C LEU A 61 20.49 6.41 11.74
N ASN A 62 20.50 5.08 11.57
CA ASN A 62 19.58 4.17 12.24
C ASN A 62 19.76 4.11 13.77
N ALA A 63 20.85 4.66 14.31
CA ALA A 63 21.08 4.80 15.74
C ALA A 63 20.54 6.12 16.33
N GLU A 64 20.10 7.06 15.48
CA GLU A 64 19.72 8.43 15.85
C GLU A 64 18.24 8.72 15.63
N VAL A 65 17.68 8.25 14.52
CA VAL A 65 16.30 8.55 14.12
C VAL A 65 15.57 7.31 13.61
N CYS A 66 14.24 7.33 13.67
CA CYS A 66 13.40 6.36 12.98
C CYS A 66 12.96 6.90 11.61
N TYR A 67 12.74 6.01 10.66
CA TYR A 67 12.26 6.34 9.31
C TYR A 67 10.89 5.72 9.05
N PHE A 68 9.99 6.48 8.44
CA PHE A 68 8.71 5.97 7.94
C PHE A 68 8.21 6.81 6.76
N HIS A 69 7.92 6.17 5.63
CA HIS A 69 7.42 6.76 4.38
C HIS A 69 8.20 8.02 3.96
N GLY A 70 9.53 7.92 3.98
CA GLY A 70 10.43 9.02 3.60
C GLY A 70 10.58 10.15 4.62
N LYS A 71 9.91 10.06 5.79
CA LYS A 71 10.05 11.02 6.89
C LYS A 71 10.99 10.48 7.97
N THR A 72 11.71 11.40 8.61
CA THR A 72 12.58 11.13 9.77
C THR A 72 11.88 11.51 11.07
N TYR A 73 12.02 10.70 12.10
CA TYR A 73 11.44 10.91 13.42
C TYR A 73 12.53 10.87 14.48
N ASN A 74 12.69 11.98 15.20
CA ASN A 74 13.58 12.04 16.35
C ASN A 74 13.02 11.20 17.52
N PRO A 75 13.86 10.79 18.49
CA PRO A 75 13.40 10.08 19.67
C PRO A 75 12.25 10.82 20.38
N GLY A 76 11.21 10.07 20.77
CA GLY A 76 10.01 10.59 21.41
C GLY A 76 8.99 11.23 20.45
N LYS A 77 9.28 11.32 19.14
CA LYS A 77 8.29 11.72 18.14
C LYS A 77 7.45 10.54 17.70
N SER A 78 6.19 10.82 17.41
CA SER A 78 5.21 9.83 16.99
C SER A 78 4.78 10.04 15.54
N ILE A 79 4.45 8.95 14.86
CA ILE A 79 3.75 8.99 13.58
C ILE A 79 2.31 9.44 13.86
N ASN A 80 1.72 10.22 12.95
CA ASN A 80 0.30 10.55 13.04
C ASN A 80 -0.53 9.26 12.94
N ASP A 81 -1.48 9.06 13.86
CA ASP A 81 -2.33 7.88 13.90
C ASP A 81 -3.10 7.70 12.59
N ASP A 82 -3.50 8.76 11.89
CA ASP A 82 -4.16 8.66 10.58
C ASP A 82 -3.31 7.94 9.52
N GLU A 83 -1.98 7.95 9.65
CA GLU A 83 -1.06 7.28 8.72
C GLU A 83 -0.90 5.78 9.02
N VAL A 84 -1.24 5.34 10.24
CA VAL A 84 -0.95 3.97 10.73
C VAL A 84 -2.19 3.21 11.19
N TYR A 85 -3.30 3.91 11.45
CA TYR A 85 -4.53 3.35 11.97
C TYR A 85 -5.14 2.31 11.01
N GLY A 86 -5.03 2.51 9.70
CA GLY A 86 -5.46 1.54 8.69
C GLY A 86 -4.73 0.19 8.73
N ASN A 87 -3.63 0.09 9.50
CA ASN A 87 -2.85 -1.11 9.76
C ASN A 87 -2.96 -1.59 11.21
N CYS A 88 -4.00 -1.14 11.92
CA CYS A 88 -4.30 -1.53 13.30
C CYS A 88 -3.19 -1.14 14.29
N LYS A 89 -2.54 -0.01 14.05
CA LYS A 89 -1.51 0.55 14.92
C LYS A 89 -1.89 1.97 15.35
N VAL A 90 -1.58 2.31 16.59
CA VAL A 90 -1.71 3.67 17.12
C VAL A 90 -0.57 3.99 18.09
N GLY A 91 -0.34 5.28 18.32
CA GLY A 91 0.66 5.77 19.26
C GLY A 91 2.09 5.36 18.89
N CYS A 92 2.36 5.14 17.59
CA CYS A 92 3.66 4.71 17.09
C CYS A 92 4.75 5.72 17.41
N THR A 93 5.60 5.43 18.39
CA THR A 93 6.60 6.37 18.90
C THR A 93 8.02 5.87 18.65
N CYS A 94 8.86 6.76 18.13
CA CYS A 94 10.26 6.48 17.86
C CYS A 94 11.07 6.41 19.15
N SER A 95 11.75 5.28 19.39
CA SER A 95 12.59 5.10 20.58
C SER A 95 13.76 4.15 20.32
N LYS A 96 14.78 4.24 21.17
CA LYS A 96 15.95 3.36 21.11
C LYS A 96 15.56 1.96 21.55
N LYS A 97 15.87 0.96 20.73
CA LYS A 97 15.62 -0.47 21.00
C LYS A 97 16.80 -1.06 21.75
N GLN A 98 16.58 -2.24 22.35
CA GLN A 98 17.63 -2.98 23.06
C GLN A 98 18.83 -3.33 22.16
N SER A 99 18.62 -3.44 20.84
CA SER A 99 19.69 -3.64 19.85
C SER A 99 20.61 -2.43 19.67
N GLY A 100 20.30 -1.28 20.27
CA GLY A 100 21.02 -0.02 20.06
C GLY A 100 20.49 0.84 18.91
N ASN A 101 19.73 0.26 17.98
CA ASN A 101 19.10 0.99 16.87
C ASN A 101 17.81 1.68 17.32
N MET A 102 17.42 2.71 16.60
CA MET A 102 16.11 3.33 16.69
C MET A 102 15.05 2.49 15.98
N GLY A 103 13.83 2.55 16.48
CA GLY A 103 12.67 1.97 15.82
C GLY A 103 11.37 2.41 16.49
N PHE A 104 10.24 2.12 15.83
CA PHE A 104 8.94 2.46 16.36
C PHE A 104 8.43 1.43 17.36
N THR A 105 7.80 1.89 18.43
CA THR A 105 6.94 1.07 19.29
C THR A 105 5.52 1.59 19.11
N CYS A 106 4.58 0.71 18.74
CA CYS A 106 3.17 1.06 18.56
C CYS A 106 2.31 0.19 19.48
N ALA A 107 1.14 0.69 19.87
CA ALA A 107 0.08 -0.14 20.38
C ALA A 107 -0.65 -0.81 19.19
N ALA A 108 -0.95 -2.11 19.33
CA ALA A 108 -1.81 -2.82 18.40
C ALA A 108 -3.27 -2.61 18.80
N ILE A 109 -4.13 -2.39 17.80
CA ILE A 109 -5.58 -2.36 17.96
C ILE A 109 -6.12 -3.73 17.59
N ASP A 110 -6.85 -4.32 18.52
CA ASP A 110 -7.71 -5.46 18.21
C ASP A 110 -9.10 -4.95 17.82
N CYS A 111 -9.69 -5.56 16.80
CA CYS A 111 -11.07 -5.31 16.38
C CYS A 111 -11.96 -6.44 16.92
N PRO A 112 -12.41 -6.37 18.19
CA PRO A 112 -13.27 -7.41 18.74
C PRO A 112 -14.57 -7.50 17.95
N TYR A 113 -15.14 -8.71 17.93
CA TYR A 113 -16.48 -8.91 17.39
C TYR A 113 -17.49 -8.04 18.15
N ASP A 114 -18.27 -7.23 17.44
CA ASP A 114 -19.32 -6.43 18.03
C ASP A 114 -20.64 -7.22 18.01
N PRO A 115 -21.17 -7.65 19.18
CA PRO A 115 -22.41 -8.41 19.24
C PRO A 115 -23.66 -7.58 18.93
N SER A 116 -23.54 -6.26 18.73
CA SER A 116 -24.66 -5.35 18.46
C SER A 116 -25.08 -5.29 16.98
N LEU A 117 -24.55 -6.18 16.14
CA LEU A 117 -24.96 -6.29 14.73
C LEU A 117 -26.46 -6.63 14.64
N LYS A 118 -27.22 -5.73 14.04
CA LYS A 118 -28.67 -5.89 13.90
C LYS A 118 -29.00 -6.86 12.77
N PRO A 119 -30.10 -7.62 12.87
CA PRO A 119 -30.59 -8.44 11.75
C PRO A 119 -30.77 -7.62 10.47
N GLY A 120 -30.28 -8.12 9.34
CA GLY A 120 -30.35 -7.42 8.05
C GLY A 120 -29.32 -6.31 7.86
N CYS A 121 -28.32 -6.23 8.74
CA CYS A 121 -27.22 -5.27 8.65
C CYS A 121 -25.87 -5.99 8.56
N HIS A 122 -24.87 -5.29 8.04
CA HIS A 122 -23.47 -5.72 8.03
C HIS A 122 -22.56 -4.59 8.50
N PHE A 123 -21.32 -4.95 8.87
CA PHE A 123 -20.33 -3.98 9.30
C PHE A 123 -19.91 -3.06 8.15
N LYS A 124 -19.89 -1.76 8.44
CA LYS A 124 -19.42 -0.72 7.53
C LYS A 124 -17.94 -0.46 7.78
N TYR A 125 -17.20 -0.30 6.70
CA TYR A 125 -15.77 -0.02 6.73
C TYR A 125 -15.39 1.22 5.94
N GLU A 126 -14.20 1.72 6.23
CA GLU A 126 -13.54 2.83 5.53
C GLU A 126 -12.11 2.42 5.17
N LEU A 127 -11.54 3.02 4.11
CA LEU A 127 -10.26 2.56 3.56
C LEU A 127 -9.09 2.73 4.52
N ASP A 128 -9.03 3.83 5.26
CA ASP A 128 -7.98 4.19 6.19
C ASP A 128 -8.24 3.69 7.62
N LYS A 129 -9.30 2.91 7.83
CA LYS A 129 -9.67 2.37 9.14
C LYS A 129 -9.32 0.89 9.25
N CYS A 130 -8.77 0.50 10.40
CA CYS A 130 -8.48 -0.90 10.70
C CYS A 130 -9.76 -1.67 11.04
N CYS A 131 -10.58 -1.11 11.93
CA CYS A 131 -11.83 -1.74 12.37
C CYS A 131 -13.02 -1.21 11.58
N ASN A 132 -14.16 -1.89 11.74
CA ASN A 132 -15.43 -1.35 11.26
C ASN A 132 -15.73 -0.01 11.95
N VAL A 133 -16.41 0.87 11.23
CA VAL A 133 -16.83 2.20 11.72
C VAL A 133 -18.31 2.23 12.11
N GLY A 134 -18.94 1.04 12.22
CA GLY A 134 -20.35 0.87 12.51
C GLY A 134 -20.99 -0.20 11.62
N GLN A 135 -22.29 -0.07 11.39
CA GLN A 135 -23.07 -0.98 10.57
C GLN A 135 -23.97 -0.22 9.61
N VAL A 136 -24.32 -0.86 8.50
CA VAL A 136 -25.28 -0.38 7.52
C VAL A 136 -26.33 -1.45 7.27
N CYS A 137 -27.56 -1.02 7.09
CA CYS A 137 -28.75 -1.88 7.00
C CYS A 137 -29.50 -1.58 5.70
N GLU A 138 -30.38 -2.50 5.31
CA GLU A 138 -31.27 -2.26 4.18
C GLU A 138 -32.19 -1.03 4.41
N PRO A 139 -32.52 -0.26 3.35
CA PRO A 139 -32.03 -0.41 1.98
C PRO A 139 -30.62 0.18 1.77
N PHE A 140 -29.79 -0.52 1.01
CA PHE A 140 -28.42 -0.06 0.69
C PHE A 140 -28.41 0.95 -0.45
N ASN A 141 -27.57 2.00 -0.35
CA ASN A 141 -27.48 3.03 -1.39
C ASN A 141 -26.50 2.67 -2.52
N ALA A 142 -25.67 1.64 -2.33
CA ALA A 142 -24.67 1.20 -3.28
C ALA A 142 -24.65 -0.32 -3.43
N SER A 143 -24.37 -0.77 -4.66
CA SER A 143 -24.11 -2.17 -4.99
C SER A 143 -22.96 -2.23 -6.00
N CYS A 144 -21.89 -2.93 -5.65
CA CYS A 144 -20.67 -3.06 -6.44
C CYS A 144 -20.53 -4.51 -6.91
N LYS A 145 -20.46 -4.74 -8.22
CA LYS A 145 -20.20 -6.07 -8.78
C LYS A 145 -18.72 -6.21 -9.12
N VAL A 146 -18.02 -7.09 -8.42
CA VAL A 146 -16.57 -7.31 -8.56
C VAL A 146 -16.33 -8.81 -8.57
N ASP A 147 -15.63 -9.30 -9.59
CA ASP A 147 -15.26 -10.73 -9.73
C ASP A 147 -16.44 -11.70 -9.57
N GLY A 148 -17.60 -11.33 -10.11
CA GLY A 148 -18.84 -12.12 -10.02
C GLY A 148 -19.53 -12.09 -8.66
N LYS A 149 -18.98 -11.38 -7.67
CA LYS A 149 -19.60 -11.14 -6.36
C LYS A 149 -20.26 -9.78 -6.31
N THR A 150 -21.34 -9.67 -5.56
CA THR A 150 -22.00 -8.39 -5.26
C THR A 150 -21.65 -7.99 -3.84
N TYR A 151 -21.15 -6.76 -3.71
CA TYR A 151 -20.87 -6.10 -2.45
C TYR A 151 -21.86 -4.97 -2.26
N HIS A 152 -22.35 -4.81 -1.04
CA HIS A 152 -23.24 -3.74 -0.62
C HIS A 152 -22.46 -2.57 -0.04
N GLU A 153 -23.11 -1.41 0.08
CA GLU A 153 -22.55 -0.21 0.68
C GLU A 153 -21.72 -0.51 1.94
N GLY A 154 -20.52 0.04 2.05
CA GLY A 154 -19.67 -0.11 3.22
C GLY A 154 -18.91 -1.44 3.34
N GLU A 155 -19.21 -2.45 2.54
CA GLU A 155 -18.46 -3.72 2.56
C GLU A 155 -17.05 -3.56 1.97
N GLN A 156 -16.08 -4.23 2.57
CA GLN A 156 -14.72 -4.33 2.03
C GLN A 156 -14.60 -5.45 1.00
N PHE A 157 -13.75 -5.23 0.01
CA PHE A 157 -13.35 -6.26 -0.93
C PHE A 157 -11.92 -6.03 -1.44
N SER A 158 -11.32 -7.10 -1.97
CA SER A 158 -10.02 -7.05 -2.64
C SER A 158 -10.19 -7.63 -4.05
N PRO A 159 -10.02 -6.82 -5.10
CA PRO A 159 -10.18 -7.29 -6.48
C PRO A 159 -9.05 -8.27 -6.86
N SER A 160 -9.40 -9.38 -7.50
CA SER A 160 -8.46 -10.43 -7.91
C SER A 160 -7.51 -9.97 -9.02
N ASN A 161 -7.94 -9.05 -9.87
CA ASN A 161 -7.17 -8.54 -10.99
C ASN A 161 -6.18 -7.42 -10.62
N ILE A 162 -6.26 -6.87 -9.39
CA ILE A 162 -5.32 -5.86 -8.92
C ILE A 162 -4.80 -6.25 -7.54
N LYS A 163 -3.62 -6.86 -7.53
CA LYS A 163 -2.94 -7.30 -6.31
C LYS A 163 -2.76 -6.14 -5.33
N CYS A 164 -2.81 -6.51 -4.05
CA CYS A 164 -2.45 -5.65 -2.91
C CYS A 164 -3.26 -4.36 -2.79
N THR A 165 -4.53 -4.44 -3.18
CA THR A 165 -5.47 -3.34 -3.13
C THR A 165 -6.62 -3.74 -2.24
N LYS A 166 -6.98 -2.87 -1.30
CA LYS A 166 -8.22 -2.98 -0.53
C LYS A 166 -9.20 -1.92 -1.03
N CYS A 167 -10.47 -2.28 -1.08
CA CYS A 167 -11.53 -1.42 -1.56
C CYS A 167 -12.72 -1.46 -0.59
N VAL A 168 -13.55 -0.43 -0.66
CA VAL A 168 -14.85 -0.35 0.02
C VAL A 168 -15.91 -0.05 -1.03
N CYS A 169 -17.01 -0.80 -1.02
CA CYS A 169 -18.13 -0.51 -1.90
C CYS A 169 -18.83 0.77 -1.45
N GLN A 170 -18.86 1.78 -2.31
CA GLN A 170 -19.49 3.06 -2.01
C GLN A 170 -20.25 3.56 -3.24
N THR A 171 -21.15 4.51 -3.00
CA THR A 171 -21.92 5.17 -4.05
C THR A 171 -20.99 5.76 -5.10
N GLY A 172 -21.26 5.47 -6.37
CA GLY A 172 -20.48 5.99 -7.50
C GLY A 172 -19.31 5.10 -7.95
N PHE A 173 -19.11 3.92 -7.34
CA PHE A 173 -18.15 2.95 -7.86
C PHE A 173 -18.56 2.46 -9.26
N LYS A 174 -17.68 2.66 -10.25
CA LYS A 174 -17.91 2.30 -11.66
C LYS A 174 -16.93 1.24 -12.17
N GLY A 175 -16.43 0.37 -11.29
CA GLY A 175 -15.45 -0.66 -11.64
C GLY A 175 -14.02 -0.13 -11.81
N LYS A 176 -13.73 1.08 -11.31
CA LYS A 176 -12.37 1.64 -11.26
C LYS A 176 -11.80 1.51 -9.86
N TYR A 177 -10.62 0.91 -9.76
CA TYR A 177 -9.97 0.59 -8.49
C TYR A 177 -8.98 1.67 -8.06
N GLU A 178 -9.50 2.87 -7.84
CA GLU A 178 -8.75 4.06 -7.46
C GLU A 178 -9.45 4.79 -6.31
N ALA A 179 -8.79 5.80 -5.75
CA ALA A 179 -9.40 6.65 -4.73
C ALA A 179 -10.69 7.31 -5.29
N PRO A 180 -11.76 7.46 -4.50
CA PRO A 180 -11.87 7.18 -3.07
C PRO A 180 -12.31 5.75 -2.72
N PHE A 181 -12.45 4.85 -3.70
CA PHE A 181 -13.03 3.51 -3.50
C PHE A 181 -12.01 2.46 -3.11
N CYS A 182 -10.77 2.63 -3.54
CA CYS A 182 -9.70 1.68 -3.33
C CYS A 182 -8.39 2.39 -2.96
N MET A 183 -7.56 1.69 -2.19
CA MET A 183 -6.18 2.08 -1.92
C MET A 183 -5.26 0.86 -1.95
N LYS A 184 -3.99 1.09 -2.26
CA LYS A 184 -2.95 0.09 -2.03
C LYS A 184 -2.77 -0.12 -0.53
N ILE A 185 -2.55 -1.37 -0.13
CA ILE A 185 -2.18 -1.67 1.26
C ILE A 185 -0.73 -1.20 1.49
N SER A 186 -0.40 -0.86 2.73
CA SER A 186 0.99 -0.62 3.15
C SER A 186 1.51 -1.84 3.88
N CYS A 187 2.80 -2.14 3.74
CA CYS A 187 3.41 -3.27 4.42
C CYS A 187 3.92 -2.92 5.81
N MET A 188 3.99 -1.63 6.17
CA MET A 188 4.42 -1.14 7.48
C MET A 188 5.81 -1.65 7.92
N GLN A 189 6.65 -2.10 6.97
CA GLN A 189 7.92 -2.75 7.32
C GLN A 189 8.92 -1.78 7.94
N GLU A 190 8.90 -0.48 7.58
CA GLU A 190 9.73 0.52 8.27
C GLU A 190 9.33 0.73 9.74
N VAL A 191 8.07 0.44 10.10
CA VAL A 191 7.60 0.43 11.49
C VAL A 191 7.98 -0.87 12.18
N ASP A 192 7.75 -2.00 11.52
CA ASP A 192 7.80 -3.32 12.15
C ASP A 192 9.17 -3.99 12.09
N ARG A 193 10.00 -3.65 11.09
CA ARG A 193 11.23 -4.37 10.70
C ARG A 193 12.35 -3.41 10.27
N GLN A 194 12.42 -2.23 10.90
CA GLN A 194 13.40 -1.21 10.54
C GLN A 194 14.84 -1.70 10.66
N LYS A 195 15.13 -2.51 11.69
CA LYS A 195 16.47 -3.07 11.89
C LYS A 195 16.88 -3.90 10.67
N GLU A 196 16.00 -4.80 10.24
CA GLU A 196 16.24 -5.71 9.12
C GLU A 196 16.43 -4.95 7.81
N ILE A 197 15.61 -3.93 7.56
CA ILE A 197 15.73 -3.03 6.40
C ILE A 197 17.08 -2.31 6.41
N MET A 198 17.47 -1.70 7.53
CA MET A 198 18.73 -0.95 7.65
C MET A 198 19.96 -1.85 7.66
N SER A 199 19.78 -3.15 7.90
CA SER A 199 20.83 -4.17 7.75
C SER A 199 20.83 -4.83 6.37
N PHE A 200 20.03 -4.35 5.41
CA PHE A 200 19.92 -4.88 4.05
C PHE A 200 19.58 -6.38 4.00
N CYS A 201 18.82 -6.86 4.99
CA CYS A 201 18.38 -8.23 5.01
C CYS A 201 17.43 -8.51 3.85
N ALA A 202 17.40 -9.76 3.37
CA ALA A 202 16.51 -10.14 2.28
C ALA A 202 15.09 -10.39 2.81
N PRO A 203 14.04 -9.80 2.20
CA PRO A 203 12.66 -10.08 2.58
C PRO A 203 12.26 -11.49 2.17
N SER A 204 11.54 -12.18 3.04
CA SER A 204 11.04 -13.54 2.83
C SER A 204 9.52 -13.57 2.77
N TYR A 205 8.99 -14.21 1.72
CA TYR A 205 7.57 -14.34 1.44
C TYR A 205 7.17 -15.81 1.53
N ILE A 206 5.99 -16.08 2.10
CA ILE A 206 5.44 -17.45 2.15
C ILE A 206 5.02 -17.91 0.75
N SER A 207 4.47 -17.01 -0.04
CA SER A 207 4.03 -17.23 -1.42
C SER A 207 4.28 -15.99 -2.26
N ILE A 208 4.47 -16.19 -3.58
CA ILE A 208 4.51 -15.12 -4.58
C ILE A 208 3.21 -14.28 -4.63
N ASN A 209 2.12 -14.80 -4.06
CA ASN A 209 0.85 -14.08 -3.95
C ASN A 209 0.75 -13.19 -2.70
N ASN A 210 1.69 -13.30 -1.75
CA ASN A 210 1.72 -12.40 -0.60
C ASN A 210 2.23 -11.02 -1.04
N CYS A 211 1.50 -9.98 -0.63
CA CYS A 211 1.86 -8.59 -0.93
C CYS A 211 3.04 -8.08 -0.10
N CYS A 212 3.10 -8.50 1.16
CA CYS A 212 4.09 -8.05 2.13
C CYS A 212 4.90 -9.23 2.63
N PRO A 213 6.19 -9.02 2.96
CA PRO A 213 7.04 -10.08 3.48
C PRO A 213 6.53 -10.54 4.84
N PHE A 214 6.65 -11.84 5.09
CA PHE A 214 6.31 -12.42 6.39
C PHE A 214 7.51 -12.40 7.35
N ASN A 215 8.73 -12.53 6.81
CA ASN A 215 9.96 -12.56 7.59
C ASN A 215 11.13 -11.93 6.82
N TRP A 216 12.31 -11.87 7.45
CA TRP A 216 13.54 -11.35 6.87
C TRP A 216 14.69 -12.33 7.14
N ILE A 217 15.63 -12.42 6.20
CA ILE A 217 16.82 -13.27 6.30
C ILE A 217 18.04 -12.36 6.42
N CYS A 218 18.63 -12.41 7.60
CA CYS A 218 19.91 -11.85 8.00
C CYS A 218 20.77 -13.03 8.51
#